data_AF-A0A2P6F901-F1
#
_entry.id   AF-A0A2P6F901-F1
#
_cell.length_a   1.000
_cell.length_b   1.000
_cell.length_c   1.000
_cell.angle_alpha   90.00
_cell.angle_beta   90.00
_cell.angle_gamma   90.00
#
_symmetry.space_group_name_H-M   'P 1'
#
loop_
_entity.id
_entity.type
_entity.pdbx_description
1 polymer ?
#
loop_
_entity_poly.entity_id
_entity_poly.type
_entity_poly.pdbx_seq_one_letter_code
_entity_poly.pdbx_strand_id
1 'polypeptide(L)'
;MWYKITQRYFNNFTKLYQETFKDIKFKHYETEKTLYNPLMCGTTDFIGITIDNEYIICDWKITSSNEETDIKRYIWQLKLYYLLEKDFCIDSKKY
;
A
#
# COMPACT_ATOMS: atom_id res chain seq x y z
N MET A 1 1.36 6.35 22.58
CA MET A 1 -0.07 6.09 22.82
C MET A 1 -0.51 5.06 21.78
N TRP A 2 -0.64 3.79 22.16
CA TRP A 2 -1.10 2.75 21.24
C TRP A 2 -2.62 2.81 21.19
N TYR A 3 -3.19 3.37 20.12
CA TYR A 3 -4.62 3.27 19.90
C TYR A 3 -4.94 1.80 19.65
N LYS A 4 -5.71 1.19 20.57
CA LYS A 4 -6.30 -0.12 20.35
C LYS A 4 -7.34 0.05 19.24
N ILE A 5 -6.94 -0.21 18.00
CA ILE A 5 -7.85 -0.21 16.85
C ILE A 5 -8.97 -1.19 17.20
N THR A 6 -10.18 -0.67 17.48
CA THR A 6 -11.30 -1.53 17.83
C THR A 6 -11.74 -2.29 16.59
N GLN A 7 -12.19 -3.53 16.76
CA GLN A 7 -12.58 -4.44 15.68
C GLN A 7 -13.61 -3.83 14.70
N ARG A 8 -14.40 -2.86 15.17
CA ARG A 8 -15.32 -2.06 14.35
C ARG A 8 -14.60 -1.22 13.28
N TYR A 9 -13.52 -0.54 13.63
CA TYR A 9 -12.74 0.24 12.65
C TYR A 9 -12.06 -0.67 11.64
N PHE A 10 -11.56 -1.83 12.09
CA PHE A 10 -10.96 -2.83 11.21
C PHE A 10 -11.99 -3.42 10.22
N ASN A 11 -13.20 -3.74 10.68
CA ASN A 11 -14.27 -4.23 9.80
C ASN A 11 -14.72 -3.17 8.80
N ASN A 12 -14.81 -1.89 9.21
CA ASN A 12 -15.11 -0.79 8.31
C ASN A 12 -14.01 -0.58 7.26
N PHE A 13 -12.74 -0.73 7.66
CA PHE A 13 -11.60 -0.67 6.76
C PHE A 13 -11.62 -1.81 5.74
N THR A 14 -11.88 -3.04 6.19
CA THR A 14 -12.02 -4.21 5.31
C THR A 14 -13.18 -4.04 4.32
N LYS A 15 -14.30 -3.46 4.76
CA LYS A 15 -15.43 -3.16 3.89
C LYS A 15 -15.11 -2.07 2.87
N LEU A 16 -14.45 -0.99 3.29
CA LEU A 16 -13.95 0.05 2.40
C LEU A 16 -13.03 -0.54 1.33
N TYR A 17 -12.11 -1.43 1.72
CA TYR A 17 -11.21 -2.13 0.83
C TYR A 17 -11.97 -2.96 -0.22
N GLN A 18 -12.93 -3.78 0.22
CA GLN A 18 -13.77 -4.59 -0.66
C GLN A 18 -14.59 -3.72 -1.62
N GLU A 19 -15.17 -2.62 -1.14
CA GLU A 19 -15.96 -1.70 -1.97
C GLU A 19 -15.10 -0.91 -2.96
N THR A 20 -13.91 -0.47 -2.55
CA THR A 20 -12.97 0.30 -3.40
C THR A 20 -12.52 -0.52 -4.61
N PHE A 21 -12.34 -1.82 -4.41
CA PHE A 21 -11.74 -2.70 -5.41
C PHE A 21 -12.71 -3.72 -6.02
N LYS A 22 -14.00 -3.69 -5.66
CA LYS A 22 -15.00 -4.71 -6.07
C LYS A 22 -15.07 -4.93 -7.59
N ASP A 23 -14.83 -3.88 -8.37
CA ASP A 23 -14.95 -3.89 -9.83
C ASP A 23 -13.61 -4.15 -10.52
N ILE A 24 -12.51 -4.23 -9.76
CA ILE A 24 -11.17 -4.45 -10.30
C ILE A 24 -10.83 -5.94 -10.22
N LYS A 25 -10.45 -6.50 -11.36
CA LYS A 25 -9.97 -7.88 -11.44
C LYS A 25 -8.45 -7.91 -11.28
N PHE A 26 -7.99 -8.51 -10.19
CA PHE A 26 -6.57 -8.72 -9.93
C PHE A 26 -6.11 -10.09 -10.41
N LYS A 27 -4.90 -10.16 -10.98
CA LYS A 27 -4.16 -11.42 -11.13
C LYS A 27 -3.60 -11.86 -9.79
N HIS A 28 -3.05 -10.90 -9.06
CA HIS A 28 -2.42 -11.09 -7.76
C HIS A 28 -2.53 -9.80 -6.96
N TYR A 29 -2.69 -9.94 -5.65
CA TYR A 29 -2.61 -8.81 -4.73
C TYR A 29 -2.12 -9.24 -3.35
N GLU A 30 -1.53 -8.31 -2.64
CA GLU A 30 -1.02 -8.46 -1.28
C GLU A 30 -1.40 -7.24 -0.44
N THR A 31 -1.64 -7.49 0.84
CA THR A 31 -1.86 -6.47 1.87
C THR A 31 -0.71 -6.52 2.85
N GLU A 32 -0.31 -5.37 3.39
CA GLU A 32 0.84 -5.28 4.32
C GLU A 32 2.14 -5.86 3.74
N LYS A 33 2.36 -5.72 2.42
CA LYS A 33 3.58 -6.20 1.76
C LYS A 33 4.77 -5.37 2.20
N THR A 34 5.76 -6.03 2.78
CA THR A 34 7.02 -5.39 3.17
C THR A 34 7.99 -5.37 2.00
N LEU A 35 8.45 -4.19 1.65
CA LEU A 35 9.46 -3.92 0.64
C LEU A 35 10.75 -3.50 1.33
N TYR A 36 11.87 -4.09 0.94
CA TYR A 36 13.16 -3.79 1.56
C TYR A 36 14.27 -3.75 0.51
N ASN A 37 15.20 -2.85 0.73
CA ASN A 37 16.52 -2.85 0.13
C ASN A 37 17.56 -2.50 1.22
N PRO A 38 18.88 -2.57 0.95
CA PRO A 38 19.91 -2.27 1.96
C PRO A 38 19.88 -0.86 2.57
N LEU A 39 19.19 0.09 1.95
CA LEU A 39 19.14 1.51 2.36
C LEU A 39 17.77 1.94 2.90
N MET A 40 16.71 1.20 2.62
CA MET A 40 15.33 1.60 2.86
C MET A 40 14.42 0.38 2.99
N CYS A 41 13.48 0.45 3.93
CA CYS A 41 12.38 -0.49 4.03
C CYS A 41 11.06 0.26 4.22
N GLY A 42 9.96 -0.39 3.88
CA GLY A 42 8.63 0.12 4.12
C GLY A 42 7.57 -0.94 3.83
N THR A 43 6.38 -0.72 4.36
CA THR A 43 5.26 -1.67 4.22
C THR A 43 4.11 -0.94 3.53
N THR A 44 3.69 -1.46 2.38
CA THR A 44 2.50 -0.97 1.70
C THR A 44 1.27 -1.54 2.39
N ASP A 45 0.25 -0.73 2.60
CA ASP A 45 -1.04 -1.26 3.05
C ASP A 45 -1.64 -2.22 2.01
N PHE A 46 -1.49 -1.90 0.72
CA PHE A 46 -1.92 -2.76 -0.40
C PHE A 46 -1.09 -2.57 -1.67
N ILE A 47 -0.91 -3.67 -2.39
CA ILE A 47 -0.40 -3.69 -3.74
C ILE A 47 -1.10 -4.78 -4.55
N GLY A 48 -1.48 -4.48 -5.78
CA GLY A 48 -2.12 -5.42 -6.69
C GLY A 48 -1.71 -5.22 -8.13
N ILE A 49 -1.72 -6.32 -8.89
CA ILE A 49 -1.53 -6.33 -10.34
C ILE A 49 -2.85 -6.74 -10.99
N THR A 50 -3.39 -5.88 -11.85
CA THR A 50 -4.66 -6.14 -12.54
C THR A 50 -4.51 -7.20 -13.64
N ILE A 51 -5.63 -7.70 -14.16
CA ILE A 51 -5.65 -8.58 -15.34
C ILE A 51 -5.00 -7.94 -16.58
N ASP A 52 -4.96 -6.61 -16.63
CA ASP A 52 -4.35 -5.82 -17.70
C ASP A 52 -2.88 -5.45 -17.43
N ASN A 53 -2.27 -6.04 -16.39
CA ASN A 53 -0.89 -5.79 -15.92
C ASN A 53 -0.64 -4.37 -15.37
N GLU A 54 -1.69 -3.68 -14.94
CA GLU A 54 -1.55 -2.39 -14.26
C GLU A 54 -1.23 -2.60 -12.78
N TYR A 55 -0.38 -1.74 -12.23
CA TYR A 55 -0.02 -1.77 -10.81
C TYR A 55 -0.89 -0.79 -10.05
N ILE A 56 -1.53 -1.29 -8.99
CA ILE A 56 -2.28 -0.47 -8.03
C ILE A 56 -1.56 -0.59 -6.69
N ILE A 57 -1.05 0.52 -6.19
CA ILE A 57 -0.44 0.62 -4.85
C ILE A 57 -1.26 1.60 -4.04
N CYS A 58 -1.62 1.22 -2.83
CA CYS A 58 -2.41 2.05 -1.93
C CYS A 58 -1.75 2.15 -0.56
N ASP A 59 -1.93 3.33 0.02
CA ASP A 59 -1.41 3.73 1.32
C ASP A 59 -2.49 4.61 1.95
N TRP A 60 -3.32 4.02 2.81
CA TRP A 60 -4.47 4.67 3.40
C TRP A 60 -4.02 5.53 4.58
N LYS A 61 -4.62 6.72 4.71
CA LYS A 61 -4.33 7.66 5.78
C LYS A 61 -5.60 8.02 6.52
N ILE A 62 -5.54 7.92 7.85
CA ILE A 62 -6.49 8.56 8.73
C ILE A 62 -5.85 9.86 9.17
N THR A 63 -6.33 10.99 8.65
CA THR A 63 -5.77 12.31 8.93
C THR A 63 -6.89 13.30 9.26
N SER A 64 -6.61 14.22 10.20
CA SER A 64 -7.43 15.42 10.42
C SER A 64 -6.91 16.64 9.65
N SER A 65 -5.73 16.52 9.03
CA SER A 65 -5.06 17.54 8.21
C SER A 65 -5.20 17.19 6.73
N ASN A 66 -5.61 18.20 5.95
CA ASN A 66 -5.60 18.18 4.48
C ASN A 66 -4.61 19.23 3.94
N GLU A 67 -3.55 19.53 4.70
CA GLU A 67 -2.52 20.45 4.25
C GLU A 67 -1.76 19.89 3.04
N GLU A 68 -1.37 20.77 2.12
CA GLU A 68 -0.68 20.39 0.88
C GLU A 68 0.66 19.68 1.16
N THR A 69 1.34 20.08 2.24
CA THR A 69 2.60 19.49 2.71
C THR A 69 2.42 18.03 3.10
N ASP A 70 1.34 17.68 3.80
CA ASP A 70 1.03 16.31 4.18
C ASP A 70 0.67 15.46 2.96
N ILE A 71 -0.16 15.99 2.07
CA ILE A 71 -0.53 15.32 0.80
C ILE A 71 0.72 15.02 -0.04
N LYS A 72 1.63 16.00 -0.16
CA LYS A 72 2.92 15.81 -0.84
C LYS A 72 3.75 14.68 -0.23
N ARG A 73 3.80 14.58 1.10
CA ARG A 73 4.51 13.50 1.79
C ARG A 73 3.88 12.13 1.50
N TYR A 74 2.55 12.02 1.50
CA TYR A 74 1.85 10.77 1.16
C TYR A 74 2.11 10.35 -0.30
N ILE A 75 2.12 11.30 -1.24
CA ILE A 75 2.48 11.02 -2.64
C ILE A 75 3.93 10.52 -2.75
N TRP A 76 4.87 11.11 -2.00
CA TRP A 76 6.25 10.64 -1.96
C TRP A 76 6.37 9.22 -1.40
N GLN A 77 5.60 8.89 -0.36
CA GLN A 77 5.55 7.54 0.20
C GLN A 77 5.11 6.51 -0.86
N LEU A 78 4.05 6.78 -1.62
CA LEU A 78 3.60 5.93 -2.73
C LEU A 78 4.65 5.78 -3.83
N LYS A 79 5.32 6.87 -4.21
CA LYS A 79 6.41 6.82 -5.21
C LYS A 79 7.57 5.94 -4.76
N LEU A 80 7.94 6.02 -3.48
CA LEU A 80 9.00 5.18 -2.92
C LEU A 80 8.60 3.70 -2.93
N TYR A 81 7.37 3.36 -2.56
CA TYR A 81 6.88 1.99 -2.67
C TYR A 81 6.89 1.47 -4.11
N TYR A 82 6.46 2.28 -5.07
CA TYR A 82 6.52 1.91 -6.47
C TYR A 82 7.95 1.63 -6.95
N LEU A 83 8.92 2.49 -6.58
CA LEU A 83 10.33 2.29 -6.92
C LEU A 83 10.91 1.04 -6.23
N LEU A 84 10.58 0.81 -4.96
CA LEU A 84 11.01 -0.40 -4.24
C LEU A 84 10.45 -1.67 -4.87
N GLU A 85 9.21 -1.68 -5.32
CA GLU A 85 8.64 -2.84 -6.02
C GLU A 85 9.27 -3.04 -7.41
N LYS A 86 9.42 -1.97 -8.20
CA LYS A 86 9.82 -2.06 -9.61
C LYS A 86 11.33 -2.21 -9.82
N ASP A 87 12.12 -1.42 -9.12
CA ASP A 87 13.59 -1.40 -9.30
C ASP A 87 14.31 -2.37 -8.38
N PHE A 88 13.72 -2.72 -7.22
CA PHE A 88 14.31 -3.64 -6.23
C PHE A 88 13.66 -5.01 -6.15
N CYS A 89 12.71 -5.36 -7.04
CA CYS A 89 12.50 -6.76 -7.42
C CYS A 89 13.73 -7.29 -8.20
N ILE A 90 14.92 -7.12 -7.63
CA ILE A 90 16.09 -7.96 -7.89
C ILE A 90 15.71 -9.29 -7.26
N ASP A 91 15.17 -10.18 -8.09
CA ASP A 91 15.14 -11.64 -7.91
C ASP A 91 15.36 -12.08 -6.44
N SER A 92 14.27 -12.21 -5.67
CA SER A 92 14.30 -12.95 -4.40
C SER A 92 14.66 -14.44 -4.59
N LYS A 93 15.05 -14.85 -5.80
CA LYS A 93 15.62 -16.15 -6.17
C LYS A 93 17.15 -16.21 -6.15
N LYS A 94 17.84 -15.22 -5.58
CA LYS A 94 19.28 -15.34 -5.30
C LYS A 94 19.60 -15.01 -3.85
N TYR A 95 19.32 -15.94 -2.94
CA TYR A 95 20.21 -16.36 -1.85
C TYR A 95 19.79 -17.74 -1.35
#